data_AF-A0A1R1X8P8-F1
#
_entry.id   AF-A0A1R1X8P8-F1
#
_cell.length_a   1.000
_cell.length_b   1.000
_cell.length_c   1.000
_cell.angle_alpha   90.00
_cell.angle_beta   90.00
_cell.angle_gamma   90.00
#
_symmetry.space_group_name_H-M   'P 1'
#
loop_
_entity.id
_entity.type
_entity.pdbx_description
1 polymer ?
#
loop_
_entity_poly.entity_id
_entity_poly.type
_entity_poly.pdbx_seq_one_letter_code
_entity_poly.pdbx_strand_id
1 'polypeptide(L)'
;MADENEDYSSLPLKTRLAHKIWKVRLNAYTEAEKLFSTIDPDTEAYVFNEYEPFLKKIASDANVAALEAGIGAVLKFVENTPNPTSPRDSILEAILEKCLASTRAGVKTKSLELSLLLCEIDTPNPVIVFSTFFFPSFIYYYLTPV
;
A
#
# COMPACT_ATOMS: atom_id res chain seq x y z
N MET A 1 -27.81 18.19 2.93
CA MET A 1 -26.90 18.62 4.02
C MET A 1 -26.98 17.59 5.13
N ALA A 2 -26.28 16.47 4.96
CA ALA A 2 -26.13 15.36 5.91
C ALA A 2 -24.91 14.59 5.40
N ASP A 3 -23.85 14.28 6.14
CA ASP A 3 -23.67 14.21 7.58
C ASP A 3 -22.16 14.45 7.81
N GLU A 4 -21.79 15.53 8.50
CA GLU A 4 -20.39 15.88 8.77
C GLU A 4 -19.97 15.56 10.21
N ASN A 5 -20.82 14.89 11.00
CA ASN A 5 -20.61 14.68 12.44
C ASN A 5 -21.11 13.34 13.00
N GLU A 6 -21.38 12.33 12.18
CA GLU A 6 -21.44 10.96 12.69
C GLU A 6 -20.02 10.52 13.06
N ASP A 7 -19.75 10.43 14.36
CA ASP A 7 -18.53 9.84 14.92
C ASP A 7 -18.51 8.32 14.61
N TYR A 8 -18.10 7.99 13.40
CA TYR A 8 -17.91 6.61 12.96
C TYR A 8 -16.78 5.89 13.72
N SER A 9 -16.08 6.57 14.64
CA SER A 9 -15.05 6.03 15.52
C SER A 9 -15.50 4.82 16.36
N SER A 10 -16.81 4.65 16.56
CA SER A 10 -17.36 3.46 17.24
C SER A 10 -17.42 2.21 16.35
N LEU A 11 -17.22 2.34 15.04
CA LEU A 11 -17.21 1.21 14.11
C LEU A 11 -15.85 0.52 14.08
N PRO A 12 -15.80 -0.82 13.92
CA PRO A 12 -14.54 -1.55 13.84
C PRO A 12 -13.71 -1.04 12.65
N LEU A 13 -12.39 -0.95 12.85
CA LEU A 13 -11.44 -0.37 11.88
C LEU A 13 -11.60 -0.98 10.48
N LYS A 14 -11.76 -2.30 10.39
CA LYS A 14 -11.99 -3.04 9.14
C LYS A 14 -13.19 -2.53 8.32
N THR A 15 -14.27 -2.11 8.98
CA THR A 15 -15.46 -1.57 8.31
C THR A 15 -15.21 -0.15 7.81
N ARG A 16 -14.45 0.65 8.57
CA ARG A 16 -14.12 2.03 8.21
C ARG A 16 -13.20 2.11 6.99
N LEU A 17 -12.30 1.13 6.79
CA LEU A 17 -11.42 1.04 5.62
C LEU A 17 -12.18 0.97 4.28
N ALA A 18 -13.37 0.34 4.27
CA ALA A 18 -14.19 0.19 3.07
C ALA A 18 -15.38 1.17 3.03
N HIS A 19 -15.40 2.19 3.89
CA HIS A 19 -16.53 3.10 4.00
C HIS A 19 -16.67 4.00 2.76
N LYS A 20 -17.91 4.35 2.40
CA LYS A 20 -18.21 5.20 1.25
C LYS A 20 -17.57 6.59 1.37
N ILE A 21 -17.48 7.12 2.58
CA ILE A 21 -16.95 8.46 2.87
C ILE A 21 -15.42 8.42 2.95
N TRP A 22 -14.75 9.17 2.08
CA TRP A 22 -13.27 9.21 2.01
C TRP A 22 -12.63 9.79 3.27
N LYS A 23 -13.28 10.74 3.97
CA LYS A 23 -12.80 11.28 5.26
C LYS A 23 -12.74 10.20 6.35
N VAL A 24 -13.71 9.28 6.37
CA VAL A 24 -13.73 8.14 7.29
C VAL A 24 -12.60 7.16 6.96
N ARG A 25 -12.36 6.90 5.67
CA ARG A 25 -11.23 6.08 5.21
C ARG A 25 -9.89 6.71 5.58
N LEU A 26 -9.73 8.01 5.36
CA LEU A 26 -8.52 8.77 5.76
C LEU A 26 -8.22 8.57 7.26
N ASN A 27 -9.21 8.78 8.13
CA ASN A 27 -9.04 8.57 9.57
C ASN A 27 -8.70 7.13 9.90
N ALA A 28 -9.35 6.16 9.24
CA ALA A 28 -9.05 4.74 9.42
C ALA A 28 -7.63 4.38 8.99
N TYR A 29 -7.10 4.97 7.91
CA TYR A 29 -5.73 4.74 7.46
C TYR A 29 -4.70 5.31 8.44
N THR A 30 -4.93 6.51 8.97
CA THR A 30 -4.05 7.09 10.00
C THR A 30 -4.07 6.28 11.30
N GLU A 31 -5.23 5.72 11.67
CA GLU A 31 -5.33 4.82 12.82
C GLU A 31 -4.65 3.48 12.56
N ALA A 32 -4.81 2.93 11.35
CA ALA A 32 -4.14 1.70 10.92
C ALA A 32 -2.61 1.85 10.93
N GLU A 33 -2.09 2.99 10.47
CA GLU A 33 -0.65 3.30 10.49
C GLU A 33 -0.09 3.26 11.92
N LYS A 34 -0.79 3.86 12.89
CA LYS A 34 -0.41 3.81 14.31
C LYS A 34 -0.50 2.40 14.88
N LEU A 35 -1.55 1.66 14.51
CA LEU A 35 -1.76 0.29 14.93
C LEU A 35 -0.59 -0.59 14.44
N PHE A 36 -0.25 -0.54 13.16
CA PHE A 36 0.88 -1.29 12.61
C PHE A 36 2.23 -0.87 13.20
N SER A 37 2.39 0.38 13.64
CA SER A 37 3.60 0.84 14.31
C SER A 37 3.70 0.44 15.79
N THR A 38 2.58 0.09 16.43
CA THR A 38 2.52 -0.21 17.88
C THR A 38 2.47 -1.72 18.14
N ILE A 39 1.95 -2.48 17.18
CA ILE A 39 1.82 -3.93 17.29
C ILE A 39 3.20 -4.59 17.30
N ASP A 40 3.42 -5.48 18.26
CA ASP A 40 4.60 -6.32 18.33
C ASP A 40 4.50 -7.47 17.31
N PRO A 41 5.40 -7.54 16.32
CA PRO A 41 5.30 -8.50 15.21
C PRO A 41 5.45 -9.96 15.64
N ASP A 42 6.13 -10.22 16.76
CA ASP A 42 6.36 -11.56 17.30
C ASP A 42 5.16 -12.12 18.07
N THR A 43 4.33 -11.26 18.66
CA THR A 43 3.21 -11.67 19.53
C THR A 43 1.87 -11.58 18.81
N GLU A 44 1.73 -10.65 17.87
CA GLU A 44 0.46 -10.29 17.25
C GLU A 44 0.49 -10.41 15.71
N ALA A 45 1.34 -11.30 15.19
CA ALA A 45 1.45 -11.63 13.76
C ALA A 45 0.09 -11.91 13.09
N TYR A 46 -0.88 -12.48 13.83
CA TYR A 46 -2.23 -12.78 13.33
C TYR A 46 -2.98 -11.53 12.87
N VAL A 47 -2.74 -10.37 13.48
CA VAL A 47 -3.41 -9.11 13.15
C VAL A 47 -3.03 -8.67 11.74
N PHE A 48 -1.77 -8.82 11.34
CA PHE A 48 -1.31 -8.47 10.00
C PHE A 48 -2.03 -9.29 8.92
N ASN A 49 -2.22 -10.60 9.14
CA ASN A 49 -2.94 -11.46 8.21
C ASN A 49 -4.41 -11.05 8.01
N GLU A 50 -5.05 -10.48 9.04
CA GLU A 50 -6.43 -10.00 8.92
C GLU A 50 -6.55 -8.73 8.06
N TYR A 51 -5.51 -7.90 8.03
CA TYR A 51 -5.49 -6.64 7.27
C TYR A 51 -4.94 -6.80 5.85
N GLU A 52 -4.21 -7.87 5.57
CA GLU A 52 -3.68 -8.22 4.25
C GLU A 52 -4.67 -8.03 3.07
N PRO A 53 -5.92 -8.55 3.11
CA PRO A 53 -6.85 -8.40 1.99
C PRO A 53 -7.33 -6.96 1.77
N PHE A 54 -7.14 -6.07 2.75
CA PHE A 54 -7.53 -4.67 2.62
C PHE A 54 -6.45 -3.83 1.94
N LEU A 55 -5.16 -4.23 1.99
CA LEU A 55 -4.03 -3.44 1.50
C LEU A 55 -4.17 -3.05 0.03
N LYS A 56 -4.62 -3.97 -0.84
CA LYS A 56 -4.87 -3.67 -2.26
C LYS A 56 -5.92 -2.58 -2.44
N LYS A 57 -6.98 -2.58 -1.61
CA LYS A 57 -8.04 -1.54 -1.66
C LYS A 57 -7.53 -0.20 -1.14
N ILE A 58 -6.69 -0.21 -0.10
CA ILE A 58 -6.07 1.00 0.45
C ILE A 58 -5.14 1.67 -0.57
N ALA A 59 -4.27 0.87 -1.20
CA ALA A 59 -3.33 1.34 -2.22
C ALA A 59 -4.00 1.73 -3.56
N SER A 60 -5.28 1.40 -3.74
CA SER A 60 -6.06 1.72 -4.94
C SER A 60 -7.19 2.73 -4.70
N ASP A 61 -7.13 3.51 -3.60
CA ASP A 61 -8.16 4.50 -3.29
C ASP A 61 -8.30 5.55 -4.41
N ALA A 62 -9.55 5.98 -4.67
CA ALA A 62 -9.84 6.99 -5.68
C ALA A 62 -9.51 8.42 -5.22
N ASN A 63 -9.48 8.66 -3.90
CA ASN A 63 -9.18 9.97 -3.36
C ASN A 63 -7.68 10.09 -3.01
N VAL A 64 -7.02 11.10 -3.58
CA VAL A 64 -5.56 11.28 -3.42
C VAL A 64 -5.15 11.58 -1.97
N ALA A 65 -5.99 12.27 -1.19
CA ALA A 65 -5.67 12.55 0.22
C ALA A 65 -5.76 11.27 1.07
N ALA A 66 -6.78 10.44 0.84
CA ALA A 66 -6.91 9.15 1.48
C ALA A 66 -5.80 8.18 1.02
N LEU A 67 -5.45 8.18 -0.27
CA LEU A 67 -4.36 7.39 -0.83
C LEU A 67 -3.02 7.69 -0.15
N GLU A 68 -2.70 8.97 0.08
CA GLU A 68 -1.44 9.38 0.72
C GLU A 68 -1.29 8.90 2.17
N ALA A 69 -2.39 8.89 2.93
CA ALA A 69 -2.42 8.29 4.27
C ALA A 69 -2.40 6.75 4.19
N GLY A 70 -3.13 6.19 3.23
CA GLY A 70 -3.20 4.75 2.99
C GLY A 70 -1.84 4.13 2.68
N ILE A 71 -1.04 4.75 1.81
CA ILE A 71 0.31 4.27 1.48
C ILE A 71 1.23 4.31 2.70
N GLY A 72 1.08 5.32 3.58
CA GLY A 72 1.82 5.36 4.85
C GLY A 72 1.48 4.17 5.75
N ALA A 73 0.19 3.83 5.84
CA ALA A 73 -0.24 2.64 6.58
C ALA A 73 0.28 1.34 5.96
N VAL A 74 0.26 1.21 4.63
CA VAL A 74 0.82 0.03 3.92
C VAL A 74 2.32 -0.07 4.13
N LEU A 75 3.05 1.05 4.16
CA LEU A 75 4.48 1.07 4.44
C LEU A 75 4.78 0.51 5.83
N LYS A 76 4.09 1.01 6.87
CA LYS A 76 4.26 0.49 8.24
C LYS A 76 3.83 -0.98 8.37
N PHE A 77 2.83 -1.40 7.61
CA PHE A 77 2.45 -2.81 7.54
C PHE A 77 3.59 -3.67 7.01
N VAL A 78 4.22 -3.27 5.89
CA VAL A 78 5.28 -4.05 5.24
C VAL A 78 6.57 -4.04 6.07
N GLU A 79 6.88 -2.94 6.77
CA GLU A 79 8.06 -2.87 7.66
C GLU A 79 7.96 -3.84 8.85
N ASN A 80 6.75 -4.00 9.40
CA ASN A 80 6.55 -4.76 10.63
C ASN A 80 5.97 -6.16 10.42
N THR A 81 5.51 -6.53 9.21
CA THR A 81 4.92 -7.85 9.00
C THR A 81 5.99 -8.96 9.00
N PRO A 82 5.77 -10.09 9.70
CA PRO A 82 6.70 -11.22 9.68
C PRO A 82 6.69 -12.01 8.37
N ASN A 83 5.66 -11.84 7.51
CA ASN A 83 5.57 -12.51 6.20
C ASN A 83 5.12 -11.54 5.09
N PRO A 84 6.00 -10.66 4.59
CA PRO A 84 5.64 -9.64 3.61
C PRO A 84 5.47 -10.17 2.17
N THR A 85 5.85 -11.43 1.90
CA THR A 85 5.93 -11.98 0.55
C THR A 85 4.57 -12.23 -0.11
N SER A 86 3.53 -12.53 0.69
CA SER A 86 2.19 -12.88 0.19
C SER A 86 1.45 -11.71 -0.49
N PRO A 87 1.33 -10.51 0.11
CA PRO A 87 0.58 -9.41 -0.50
C PRO A 87 1.38 -8.58 -1.53
N ARG A 88 2.68 -8.84 -1.70
CA ARG A 88 3.60 -8.02 -2.51
C ARG A 88 3.07 -7.72 -3.90
N ASP A 89 2.69 -8.75 -4.67
CA ASP A 89 2.35 -8.58 -6.09
C ASP A 89 1.09 -7.71 -6.25
N SER A 90 0.14 -7.86 -5.32
CA SER A 90 -1.09 -7.05 -5.28
C SER A 90 -0.82 -5.59 -4.87
N ILE A 91 0.16 -5.36 -3.99
CA ILE A 91 0.56 -4.01 -3.57
C ILE A 91 1.33 -3.32 -4.71
N LEU A 92 2.27 -4.01 -5.35
CA LEU A 92 3.06 -3.48 -6.46
C LEU A 92 2.18 -3.09 -7.65
N GLU A 93 1.22 -3.94 -8.02
CA GLU A 93 0.24 -3.63 -9.07
C GLU A 93 -0.51 -2.32 -8.76
N ALA A 94 -1.02 -2.15 -7.54
CA ALA A 94 -1.73 -0.94 -7.14
C ALA A 94 -0.83 0.31 -7.10
N ILE A 95 0.44 0.18 -6.69
CA ILE A 95 1.42 1.28 -6.68
C ILE A 95 1.71 1.74 -8.10
N LEU A 96 1.97 0.80 -9.01
CA LEU A 96 2.32 1.08 -10.40
C LEU A 96 1.17 1.74 -11.15
N GLU A 97 -0.06 1.28 -10.94
CA GLU A 97 -1.24 1.83 -11.62
C GLU A 97 -1.63 3.22 -11.11
N LYS A 98 -1.70 3.41 -9.79
CA LYS A 98 -2.31 4.62 -9.20
C LYS A 98 -1.32 5.56 -8.53
N CYS A 99 -0.33 5.01 -7.85
CA CYS A 99 0.50 5.81 -6.97
C CYS A 99 1.62 6.53 -7.74
N LEU A 100 2.22 5.87 -8.74
CA LEU A 100 3.19 6.51 -9.65
C LEU A 100 2.54 7.50 -10.63
N ALA A 101 1.31 7.21 -11.04
CA ALA A 101 0.52 8.11 -11.90
C ALA A 101 0.04 9.38 -11.16
N SER A 102 0.15 9.42 -9.82
CA SER A 102 -0.29 10.56 -9.02
C SER A 102 0.57 11.81 -9.27
N THR A 103 -0.09 12.97 -9.29
CA THR A 103 0.59 14.27 -9.43
C THR A 103 1.14 14.79 -8.09
N ARG A 104 0.76 14.18 -6.95
CA ARG A 104 1.23 14.61 -5.63
C ARG A 104 2.60 14.03 -5.29
N ALA A 105 3.50 14.92 -4.88
CA ALA A 105 4.85 14.55 -4.44
C ALA A 105 4.82 13.60 -3.23
N GLY A 106 3.96 13.86 -2.23
CA GLY A 106 3.87 13.03 -1.02
C GLY A 106 3.48 11.58 -1.31
N VAL A 107 2.55 11.36 -2.25
CA VAL A 107 2.19 10.02 -2.72
C VAL A 107 3.38 9.34 -3.39
N LYS A 108 4.07 10.05 -4.29
CA LYS A 108 5.21 9.49 -5.04
C LYS A 108 6.38 9.13 -4.15
N THR A 109 6.78 9.99 -3.21
CA THR A 109 7.88 9.71 -2.29
C THR A 109 7.60 8.47 -1.44
N LYS A 110 6.43 8.40 -0.80
CA LYS A 110 6.05 7.22 0.01
C LYS A 110 5.92 5.95 -0.82
N SER A 111 5.46 6.07 -2.07
CA SER A 111 5.37 4.93 -2.99
C SER A 111 6.74 4.40 -3.39
N LEU A 112 7.71 5.29 -3.60
CA LEU A 112 9.09 4.92 -3.87
C LEU A 112 9.72 4.24 -2.66
N GLU A 113 9.53 4.79 -1.46
CA GLU A 113 9.98 4.17 -0.20
C GLU A 113 9.40 2.76 -0.04
N LEU A 114 8.09 2.60 -0.26
CA LEU A 114 7.43 1.29 -0.20
C LEU A 114 7.97 0.32 -1.28
N SER A 115 8.25 0.81 -2.49
CA SER A 115 8.82 -0.01 -3.56
C SER A 115 10.25 -0.47 -3.24
N LEU A 116 11.05 0.41 -2.62
CA LEU A 116 12.40 0.10 -2.15
C LEU A 116 12.37 -0.95 -1.04
N LEU A 117 11.46 -0.79 -0.08
CA LEU A 117 11.26 -1.76 0.99
C LEU A 117 10.88 -3.12 0.42
N LEU A 118 9.91 -3.18 -0.50
CA LEU A 118 9.51 -4.43 -1.17
C LEU A 118 10.66 -5.11 -1.94
N CYS A 119 11.63 -4.34 -2.43
CA CYS A 119 12.84 -4.85 -3.07
C CYS A 119 13.81 -5.48 -2.06
N GLU A 120 13.92 -4.92 -0.84
CA GLU A 120 14.80 -5.43 0.22
C GLU A 120 14.35 -6.79 0.77
N ILE A 121 13.04 -6.98 0.91
CA ILE A 121 12.40 -8.24 1.35
C ILE A 121 12.24 -9.26 0.22
N ASP A 122 12.58 -8.93 -1.02
CA ASP A 122 12.45 -9.88 -2.12
C ASP A 122 13.58 -10.91 -2.09
N THR A 123 13.20 -12.18 -2.29
CA THR A 123 14.16 -13.21 -2.70
C THR A 123 14.31 -13.10 -4.22
N PRO A 124 15.47 -13.41 -4.83
CA PRO A 124 15.70 -13.20 -6.26
C PRO A 124 14.80 -14.08 -7.13
N ASN A 125 13.55 -13.67 -7.28
CA ASN A 125 12.62 -14.05 -8.33
C ASN A 125 12.61 -12.87 -9.31
N PRO A 126 12.56 -13.07 -10.64
CA PRO A 126 12.90 -12.02 -11.58
C PRO A 126 11.86 -10.88 -11.56
N VAL A 127 12.15 -9.82 -10.80
CA VAL A 127 11.49 -8.48 -10.85
C VAL A 127 11.54 -7.90 -12.27
N ILE A 128 12.45 -8.42 -13.10
CA ILE A 128 12.61 -8.14 -14.53
C ILE A 128 11.33 -8.42 -15.34
N VAL A 129 10.48 -9.37 -14.96
CA VAL A 129 9.26 -9.67 -15.75
C VAL A 129 8.19 -8.56 -15.57
N PHE A 130 8.17 -7.87 -14.43
CA PHE A 130 7.21 -6.80 -14.19
C PHE A 130 7.65 -5.46 -14.81
N SER A 131 8.96 -5.17 -14.80
CA SER A 131 9.48 -3.95 -15.44
C SER A 131 9.45 -4.03 -16.97
N THR A 132 9.65 -5.22 -17.55
CA THR A 132 9.55 -5.45 -19.01
C THR A 132 8.15 -5.24 -19.56
N PHE A 133 7.11 -5.38 -18.73
CA PHE A 133 5.72 -5.10 -19.13
C PHE A 133 5.40 -3.60 -19.18
N PHE A 134 6.12 -2.76 -18.42
CA PHE A 134 5.85 -1.32 -18.30
C PHE A 134 6.88 -0.42 -19.02
N PHE A 135 8.09 -0.92 -19.29
CA PHE A 135 9.11 -0.24 -20.12
C PHE A 135 9.48 -1.08 -21.36
N PRO A 136 8.57 -1.25 -22.33
CA PRO A 136 8.88 -1.99 -23.56
C PRO A 136 10.02 -1.36 -24.38
N SER A 137 10.33 -0.07 -24.17
CA SER A 137 11.29 0.66 -25.02
C SER A 137 12.71 0.74 -24.47
N PHE A 138 12.99 0.33 -23.22
CA PHE A 138 14.33 0.54 -22.63
C PHE A 138 15.23 -0.71 -22.67
N ILE A 139 14.64 -1.92 -22.80
CA ILE A 139 15.40 -3.18 -22.71
C ILE A 139 15.82 -3.73 -24.08
N TYR A 140 15.18 -3.29 -25.18
CA TYR A 140 15.56 -3.72 -26.53
C TYR A 140 16.96 -3.28 -26.99
N TYR A 141 17.63 -2.40 -26.25
CA TYR A 141 18.96 -1.89 -26.62
C TYR A 141 20.15 -2.63 -25.98
N TYR A 142 19.92 -3.53 -25.02
CA TYR A 142 21.00 -4.17 -24.25
C TYR A 142 21.14 -5.69 -24.45
N LEU A 143 20.30 -6.32 -25.28
CA LEU A 143 20.23 -7.77 -25.43
C LEU A 143 20.37 -8.29 -26.87
N THR A 144 20.86 -7.48 -27.80
CA THR A 144 21.34 -7.99 -29.11
C THR A 144 22.85 -8.26 -29.03
N PRO A 145 23.28 -9.53 -28.86
CA PRO A 145 24.67 -9.89 -29.12
C PRO A 145 24.94 -9.68 -30.62
N VAL A 146 25.98 -8.90 -30.93
CA VAL A 146 26.64 -8.90 -32.25
C VAL A 146 27.48 -10.16 -32.36
#